data_AF-A0A7J8SHY8-F1
#
_entry.id   AF-A0A7J8SHY8-F1
#
_cell.length_a   1.000
_cell.length_b   1.000
_cell.length_c   1.000
_cell.angle_alpha   90.00
_cell.angle_beta   90.00
_cell.angle_gamma   90.00
#
_symmetry.space_group_name_H-M   'P 1'
#
loop_
_entity.id
_entity.type
_entity.pdbx_description
1 polymer ?
#
loop_
_entity_poly.entity_id
_entity_poly.type
_entity_poly.pdbx_seq_one_letter_code
_entity_poly.pdbx_strand_id
1 'polypeptide(L)'
;MAPQLSIFFVLSLLLSISFAMDDNDGLDKWGKLNPTFSPCSLGQRQSPINSQRNLTVHNKLLKPLTRNYKHVNATLVNKGYSVGVDF
;
A
#
# COMPACT_ATOMS: atom_id res chain seq x y z
N MET A 1 -25.06 -25.21 -18.83
CA MET A 1 -23.69 -25.65 -18.52
C MET A 1 -22.76 -24.45 -18.67
N ALA A 2 -22.78 -23.55 -17.68
CA ALA A 2 -22.04 -22.28 -17.69
C ALA A 2 -21.65 -21.76 -16.28
N PRO A 3 -21.23 -22.59 -15.30
CA PRO A 3 -20.84 -22.05 -13.99
C PRO A 3 -19.34 -21.75 -13.87
N GLN A 4 -18.50 -22.22 -14.80
CA GLN A 4 -17.04 -22.24 -14.62
C GLN A 4 -16.41 -20.84 -14.70
N LEU A 5 -16.90 -19.94 -15.57
CA LEU A 5 -16.27 -18.63 -15.81
C LEU A 5 -16.52 -17.59 -14.69
N SER A 6 -17.67 -17.65 -13.99
CA SER A 6 -17.96 -16.71 -12.89
C SER A 6 -17.18 -17.03 -11.61
N ILE A 7 -16.80 -18.29 -11.38
CA ILE A 7 -16.13 -18.71 -10.15
C ILE A 7 -14.67 -18.22 -10.12
N PHE A 8 -13.96 -18.24 -11.26
CA PHE A 8 -12.59 -17.74 -11.36
C PHE A 8 -12.48 -16.23 -11.07
N PHE A 9 -13.49 -15.45 -11.48
CA PHE A 9 -13.49 -13.99 -11.28
C PHE A 9 -13.74 -13.60 -9.81
N VAL A 10 -14.61 -14.35 -9.11
CA VAL A 10 -14.90 -14.14 -7.69
C VAL A 10 -13.72 -14.57 -6.81
N LEU A 11 -13.00 -15.64 -7.18
CA LEU A 11 -11.84 -16.12 -6.44
C LEU A 11 -10.65 -15.14 -6.49
N SER A 12 -10.47 -14.43 -7.60
CA SER A 12 -9.42 -13.40 -7.74
C SER A 12 -9.68 -12.16 -6.87
N LEU A 13 -10.94 -11.84 -6.56
CA LEU A 13 -11.31 -10.64 -5.81
C LEU A 13 -11.21 -10.84 -4.29
N LEU A 14 -11.26 -12.09 -3.81
CA LEU A 14 -11.22 -12.42 -2.38
C LEU A 14 -9.81 -12.54 -1.79
N LEU A 15 -8.76 -12.67 -2.62
CA LEU A 15 -7.40 -12.96 -2.15
C LEU A 15 -6.66 -11.74 -1.56
N SER A 16 -7.19 -10.52 -1.73
CA SER A 16 -6.45 -9.28 -1.47
C SER A 16 -6.83 -8.55 -0.17
N ILE A 17 -7.56 -9.17 0.78
CA ILE A 17 -8.13 -8.41 1.93
C ILE A 17 -7.93 -9.04 3.33
N SER A 18 -7.55 -10.31 3.49
CA SER A 18 -7.51 -10.91 4.86
C SER A 18 -6.29 -10.52 5.73
N PHE A 19 -5.20 -10.05 5.12
CA PHE A 19 -3.91 -9.72 5.75
C PHE A 19 -3.81 -8.46 6.63
N ALA A 20 -4.84 -7.59 6.66
CA ALA A 20 -4.74 -6.31 7.38
C ALA A 20 -5.33 -6.36 8.79
N MET A 21 -6.15 -7.38 9.08
CA MET A 21 -7.05 -7.38 10.25
C MET A 21 -7.08 -8.72 11.01
N ASP A 22 -6.35 -9.74 10.56
CA ASP A 22 -6.32 -11.05 11.21
C ASP A 22 -4.98 -11.29 11.91
N ASP A 23 -5.02 -11.78 13.15
CA ASP A 23 -3.84 -12.08 13.99
C ASP A 23 -2.90 -13.10 13.33
N ASN A 24 -3.42 -13.91 12.41
CA ASN A 24 -2.64 -14.90 11.68
C ASN A 24 -1.75 -14.33 10.56
N ASP A 25 -2.18 -13.27 9.89
CA ASP A 25 -1.48 -12.67 8.72
C ASP A 25 -1.11 -11.19 8.94
N GLY A 26 -0.97 -10.78 10.20
CA GLY A 26 -0.66 -9.41 10.61
C GLY A 26 0.57 -8.79 9.93
N LEU A 27 0.68 -7.47 10.04
CA LEU A 27 1.73 -6.65 9.42
C LEU A 27 3.16 -7.16 9.69
N ASP A 28 3.40 -7.73 10.86
CA ASP A 28 4.68 -8.31 11.29
C ASP A 28 5.07 -9.58 10.51
N LYS A 29 4.10 -10.22 9.85
CA LYS A 29 4.27 -11.46 9.07
C LYS A 29 4.33 -11.24 7.57
N TRP A 30 4.08 -10.03 7.07
CA TRP A 30 4.03 -9.72 5.63
C TRP A 30 5.25 -10.22 4.85
N GLY A 31 6.46 -10.10 5.43
CA GLY A 31 7.69 -10.56 4.80
C GLY A 31 7.82 -12.08 4.63
N LYS A 32 6.93 -12.87 5.24
CA LYS A 32 6.86 -14.33 5.12
C LYS A 32 5.77 -14.82 4.18
N LEU A 33 4.83 -13.95 3.78
CA LEU A 33 3.69 -14.33 2.93
C LEU A 33 4.11 -14.60 1.49
N ASN A 34 5.10 -13.87 1.00
CA ASN A 34 5.65 -14.03 -0.35
C ASN A 34 7.14 -13.66 -0.34
N PRO A 35 8.04 -14.41 -1.03
CA PRO A 35 9.45 -14.04 -1.16
C PRO A 35 9.69 -12.60 -1.65
N THR A 36 8.81 -12.07 -2.50
CA THR A 36 8.91 -10.67 -2.99
C THR A 36 8.64 -9.63 -1.90
N PHE A 37 7.99 -10.03 -0.80
CA PHE A 37 7.71 -9.17 0.35
C PHE A 37 8.78 -9.25 1.44
N SER A 38 9.84 -10.04 1.25
CA SER A 38 10.96 -10.11 2.21
C SER A 38 11.53 -8.75 2.67
N PRO A 39 11.50 -7.65 1.88
CA PRO A 39 11.88 -6.34 2.41
C PRO A 39 11.02 -5.84 3.57
N CYS A 40 9.77 -6.29 3.72
CA CYS A 40 8.87 -5.91 4.82
C CYS A 40 9.42 -6.37 6.19
N SER A 41 10.15 -7.49 6.23
CA SER A 41 10.75 -8.01 7.48
C SER A 41 12.25 -7.76 7.59
N LEU A 42 12.98 -7.73 6.46
CA LEU A 42 14.44 -7.62 6.44
C LEU A 42 14.94 -6.18 6.18
N GLY A 43 14.08 -5.29 5.71
CA GLY A 43 14.46 -3.93 5.35
C GLY A 43 14.73 -3.05 6.58
N GLN A 44 15.85 -2.32 6.55
CA GLN A 44 16.23 -1.41 7.65
C GLN A 44 15.77 0.04 7.44
N ARG A 45 15.12 0.33 6.31
CA ARG A 45 14.67 1.67 5.91
C ARG A 45 13.20 1.64 5.46
N GLN A 46 12.34 1.06 6.30
CA GLN A 46 10.90 0.94 6.07
C GLN A 46 10.15 2.22 6.46
N SER A 47 8.90 2.33 6.02
CA SER A 47 7.95 3.37 6.41
C SER A 47 6.67 2.73 6.96
N PRO A 48 5.87 3.43 7.79
CA PRO A 48 6.11 4.80 8.29
C PRO A 48 7.23 4.87 9.35
N ILE A 49 7.71 6.09 9.63
CA ILE A 49 8.63 6.37 10.74
C ILE A 49 8.04 7.43 11.67
N ASN A 50 8.45 7.41 12.93
CA ASN A 50 8.13 8.48 13.87
C ASN A 50 8.98 9.73 13.55
N SER A 51 8.33 10.79 13.05
CA SER A 51 8.98 12.05 12.72
C SER A 51 8.91 13.04 13.89
N GLN A 52 9.84 12.91 14.84
CA GLN A 52 9.95 13.83 15.97
C GLN A 52 10.77 15.06 15.61
N ARG A 53 10.17 16.26 15.69
CA ARG A 53 10.82 17.53 15.26
C ARG A 53 12.20 17.75 15.90
N ASN A 54 12.36 17.44 17.18
CA ASN A 54 13.63 17.58 17.91
C ASN A 54 14.74 16.61 17.43
N LEU A 55 14.38 15.53 16.74
CA LEU A 55 15.31 14.56 16.15
C LEU A 55 15.52 14.78 14.65
N THR A 56 14.85 15.77 14.05
CA THR A 56 15.04 16.11 12.63
C THR A 56 16.19 17.09 12.44
N VAL A 57 16.92 16.94 11.33
CA VAL A 57 17.94 17.88 10.91
C VAL A 57 17.31 18.96 10.03
N HIS A 58 17.35 20.21 10.49
CA HIS A 58 16.87 21.34 9.68
C HIS A 58 17.87 21.65 8.56
N ASN A 59 17.48 21.37 7.31
CA ASN A 59 18.31 21.63 6.14
C ASN A 59 17.82 22.87 5.39
N LYS A 60 18.56 23.99 5.53
CA LYS A 60 18.27 25.27 4.87
C LYS A 60 18.53 25.27 3.36
N LEU A 61 19.17 24.22 2.84
CA LEU A 61 19.43 24.06 1.40
C LEU A 61 18.25 23.39 0.66
N LEU A 62 17.26 22.87 1.41
CA LEU A 62 16.04 22.36 0.80
C LEU A 62 15.28 23.51 0.13
N LYS A 63 14.99 23.34 -1.16
CA LYS A 63 14.21 24.29 -1.94
C LYS A 63 12.70 24.09 -1.68
N PRO A 64 11.86 25.11 -1.94
CA PRO A 64 10.41 24.94 -1.90
C PRO A 64 9.94 23.79 -2.80
N LEU A 65 8.92 23.07 -2.34
CA LEU A 65 8.25 22.06 -3.15
C LEU A 65 7.31 22.74 -4.16
N THR A 66 7.82 23.05 -5.35
CA THR A 66 7.01 23.59 -6.46
C THR A 66 6.15 22.48 -7.07
N ARG A 67 4.84 22.71 -7.14
CA ARG A 67 3.87 21.75 -7.70
C ARG A 67 3.16 22.40 -8.89
N ASN A 68 3.07 21.68 -10.01
CA ASN A 68 2.35 22.10 -11.21
C ASN A 68 1.34 21.02 -11.64
N TYR A 69 0.49 20.60 -10.70
CA TYR A 69 -0.57 19.64 -10.99
C TYR A 69 -1.60 20.24 -11.95
N LYS A 70 -2.14 19.42 -12.85
CA LYS A 70 -3.16 19.80 -13.83
C LYS A 70 -4.43 19.00 -13.59
N HIS A 71 -5.56 19.54 -14.01
CA HIS A 71 -6.78 18.77 -14.08
C HIS A 71 -6.66 17.69 -15.15
N VAL A 72 -7.08 16.49 -14.80
CA VAL A 72 -7.17 15.31 -15.67
C VAL A 72 -8.43 14.55 -15.33
N ASN A 73 -8.92 13.75 -16.27
CA ASN A 73 -10.00 12.80 -15.99
C ASN A 73 -9.49 11.77 -14.98
N ALA A 74 -10.24 11.53 -13.92
CA ALA A 74 -9.82 10.62 -12.86
C ALA A 74 -10.96 9.69 -12.45
N THR A 75 -10.59 8.50 -11.95
CA THR A 75 -11.53 7.50 -11.45
C THR A 75 -11.33 7.31 -9.95
N LEU A 76 -12.42 7.36 -9.19
CA LEU A 76 -12.40 6.98 -7.78
C LEU A 76 -12.38 5.45 -7.66
N VAL A 77 -11.37 4.91 -6.99
CA VAL A 77 -11.15 3.46 -6.87
C VAL A 77 -11.19 3.04 -5.41
N ASN A 78 -12.04 2.07 -5.10
CA ASN A 78 -11.98 1.33 -3.84
C ASN A 78 -11.17 0.04 -4.06
N LYS A 79 -10.03 -0.09 -3.36
CA LYS A 79 -9.11 -1.24 -3.46
C LYS A 79 -9.35 -2.29 -2.37
N GLY A 80 -10.36 -2.12 -1.52
CA GLY A 80 -10.63 -2.98 -0.37
C GLY A 80 -9.77 -2.67 0.86
N TYR A 81 -8.49 -2.32 0.69
CA TYR A 81 -7.58 -1.90 1.77
C TYR A 81 -7.26 -0.39 1.75
N SER A 82 -7.70 0.33 0.73
CA SER A 82 -7.59 1.79 0.62
C SER A 82 -8.60 2.34 -0.37
N VAL A 83 -8.92 3.63 -0.24
CA VAL A 83 -9.62 4.40 -1.27
C VAL A 83 -8.61 5.31 -1.94
N GLY A 84 -8.54 5.29 -3.27
CA GLY A 84 -7.59 6.07 -4.05
C GLY A 84 -8.23 6.74 -5.25
N VAL A 85 -7.51 7.69 -5.83
CA VAL A 85 -7.88 8.32 -7.10
C VAL A 85 -6.84 7.91 -8.13
N ASP A 86 -7.30 7.39 -9.26
CA ASP A 86 -6.48 7.07 -10.44
C ASP A 86 -6.62 8.21 -11.45
N PHE A 87 -5.50 8.83 -11.83
CA PHE A 87 -5.43 10.10 -12.56
C PHE A 87 -4.85 9.92 -13.97
#